data_AF-A0A371WPP3-F1
#
_entry.id   AF-A0A371WPP3-F1
#
_cell.length_a   1.000
_cell.length_b   1.000
_cell.length_c   1.000
_cell.angle_alpha   90.00
_cell.angle_beta   90.00
_cell.angle_gamma   90.00
#
_symmetry.space_group_name_H-M   'P 1'
#
loop_
_entity.id
_entity.type
_entity.pdbx_description
1 polymer ?
#
loop_
_entity_poly.entity_id
_entity_poly.type
_entity_poly.pdbx_seq_one_letter_code
_entity_poly.pdbx_strand_id
1 'polypeptide(L)'
;MVEGLTPQGTGKSDMNLRTAGVVDVGNWKWFQNPNAWRRVSVTLAVIIVYLCGRLVPLPITFAPPDPFKGGAIMHLWASAPFPLSRWSIFALGMSPLAVVLSFFELARSFVPPFRRWTLKEAAAVRLNVAIPVLILIFALIQATAQTAIFERNNFFPKDSHWLLWVVNIATGVAATALLIWFCNIIDQYGLGNGFWLLFYTPALANKPFAAQYLGDLLGQQDWKAIAFFIAAFCVAIALIVIAWTATYRPVKRTGLALGTRPKMDARRFEVTPDLWVPYLAQVFPGTLLTLLYYIFGSALFEFINRFMSFGTLYSMMSIFFILVFTRLHQRKTAEKSASVSSLSAFNVWLFALVQIIIFAGVTMIEDRYSLPHILSPASIVLIIILTLNYRAVFLRS
;
A
#
# COMPACT_ATOMS: atom_id res chain seq x y z
N MET A 1 -7.53 -12.96 -76.70
CA MET A 1 -7.58 -14.10 -75.75
C MET A 1 -8.21 -13.53 -74.48
N VAL A 2 -9.56 -13.51 -74.38
CA VAL A 2 -10.40 -14.60 -73.82
C VAL A 2 -9.96 -14.80 -72.36
N GLU A 3 -10.67 -14.46 -71.29
CA GLU A 3 -12.09 -14.55 -70.85
C GLU A 3 -12.20 -13.61 -69.61
N GLY A 4 -13.27 -12.87 -69.30
CA GLY A 4 -14.59 -13.32 -68.89
C GLY A 4 -15.03 -12.59 -67.61
N LEU A 5 -15.98 -11.66 -67.75
CA LEU A 5 -16.68 -10.90 -66.67
C LEU A 5 -17.51 -11.87 -65.80
N THR A 6 -17.73 -11.71 -64.48
CA THR A 6 -18.72 -10.80 -63.83
C THR A 6 -18.85 -11.12 -62.32
N PRO A 7 -19.51 -10.26 -61.50
CA PRO A 7 -19.48 -10.25 -60.03
C PRO A 7 -20.64 -11.00 -59.36
N GLN A 8 -20.48 -11.46 -58.12
CA GLN A 8 -21.53 -11.57 -57.08
C GLN A 8 -20.98 -12.15 -55.76
N GLY A 9 -21.47 -11.65 -54.62
CA GLY A 9 -21.16 -12.25 -53.31
C GLY A 9 -21.41 -11.35 -52.09
N THR A 10 -22.59 -10.75 -51.96
CA THR A 10 -23.09 -10.26 -50.66
C THR A 10 -23.37 -11.45 -49.74
N GLY A 11 -22.81 -11.47 -48.53
CA GLY A 11 -23.25 -12.43 -47.51
C GLY A 11 -22.38 -12.53 -46.26
N LYS A 12 -22.91 -11.99 -45.14
CA LYS A 12 -22.66 -12.36 -43.74
C LYS A 12 -21.27 -12.03 -43.19
N SER A 13 -21.05 -10.95 -42.44
CA SER A 13 -21.65 -10.59 -41.14
C SER A 13 -21.68 -11.70 -40.10
N ASP A 14 -20.60 -12.45 -39.90
CA ASP A 14 -20.41 -13.23 -38.67
C ASP A 14 -19.30 -12.67 -37.78
N MET A 15 -19.81 -11.72 -37.01
CA MET A 15 -19.35 -11.15 -35.76
C MET A 15 -18.88 -12.22 -34.76
N ASN A 16 -17.68 -12.76 -34.93
CA ASN A 16 -16.94 -13.43 -33.85
C ASN A 16 -16.21 -12.42 -32.95
N LEU A 17 -16.92 -11.36 -32.53
CA LEU A 17 -16.47 -10.33 -31.60
C LEU A 17 -16.96 -10.57 -30.15
N ARG A 18 -17.37 -11.80 -29.81
CA ARG A 18 -18.03 -12.09 -28.52
C ARG A 18 -17.24 -12.94 -27.52
N THR A 19 -16.00 -13.35 -27.80
CA THR A 19 -15.24 -14.19 -26.84
C THR A 19 -13.84 -13.67 -26.46
N ALA A 20 -13.36 -12.56 -27.04
CA ALA A 20 -12.06 -11.97 -26.68
C ALA A 20 -12.16 -10.98 -25.50
N GLY A 21 -12.94 -11.33 -24.48
CA GLY A 21 -13.15 -10.54 -23.25
C GLY A 21 -12.72 -11.25 -21.97
N VAL A 22 -12.31 -12.51 -22.05
CA VAL A 22 -11.69 -13.22 -20.93
C VAL A 22 -10.20 -12.93 -21.00
N VAL A 23 -9.67 -12.25 -19.99
CA VAL A 23 -8.22 -12.21 -19.77
C VAL A 23 -7.77 -13.66 -19.73
N ASP A 24 -7.01 -14.11 -20.72
CA ASP A 24 -6.49 -15.47 -20.78
C ASP A 24 -5.55 -15.67 -19.58
N VAL A 25 -6.12 -16.25 -18.52
CA VAL A 25 -5.52 -16.40 -17.19
C VAL A 25 -4.33 -17.38 -17.23
N GLY A 26 -4.17 -18.14 -18.33
CA GLY A 26 -3.34 -19.33 -18.42
C GLY A 26 -2.14 -19.28 -19.38
N ASN A 27 -1.79 -18.15 -20.00
CA ASN A 27 -0.63 -18.12 -20.90
C ASN A 27 0.67 -17.71 -20.17
N TRP A 28 1.39 -18.69 -19.61
CA TRP A 28 2.71 -18.55 -18.94
C TRP A 28 3.90 -18.31 -19.89
N LYS A 29 3.66 -17.84 -21.13
CA LYS A 29 4.72 -17.59 -22.13
C LYS A 29 5.75 -16.52 -21.73
N TRP A 30 5.53 -15.84 -20.61
CA TRP A 30 6.39 -14.80 -20.06
C TRP A 30 7.69 -15.32 -19.42
N PHE A 31 7.72 -16.57 -18.92
CA PHE A 31 8.95 -17.18 -18.37
C PHE A 31 10.09 -17.21 -19.40
N GLN A 32 9.74 -17.08 -20.67
CA GLN A 32 10.62 -17.12 -21.82
C GLN A 32 11.20 -15.75 -22.21
N ASN A 33 10.77 -14.63 -21.59
CA ASN A 33 11.27 -13.29 -21.89
C ASN A 33 12.42 -12.88 -20.95
N PRO A 34 13.68 -12.78 -21.44
CA PRO A 34 14.84 -12.44 -20.60
C PRO A 34 14.75 -11.05 -19.95
N ASN A 35 14.06 -10.11 -20.59
CA ASN A 35 13.90 -8.75 -20.08
C ASN A 35 13.00 -8.69 -18.83
N ALA A 36 12.02 -9.59 -18.71
CA ALA A 36 11.15 -9.67 -17.54
C ALA A 36 11.96 -10.12 -16.32
N TRP A 37 12.78 -11.16 -16.48
CA TRP A 37 13.66 -11.65 -15.42
C TRP A 37 14.66 -10.62 -14.92
N ARG A 38 15.23 -9.80 -15.83
CA ARG A 38 16.12 -8.70 -15.44
C ARG A 38 15.42 -7.67 -14.54
N ARG A 39 14.17 -7.33 -14.83
CA ARG A 39 13.40 -6.40 -13.98
C ARG A 39 13.04 -7.02 -12.63
N VAL A 40 12.63 -8.29 -12.63
CA VAL A 40 12.39 -9.06 -11.39
C VAL A 40 13.65 -9.07 -10.51
N SER A 41 14.83 -9.38 -11.09
CA SER A 41 16.06 -9.48 -10.33
C SER A 41 16.48 -8.14 -9.73
N VAL A 42 16.27 -7.03 -10.45
CA VAL A 42 16.53 -5.68 -9.91
C VAL A 42 15.63 -5.40 -8.71
N THR A 43 14.32 -5.64 -8.84
CA THR A 43 13.37 -5.43 -7.74
C THR A 43 13.70 -6.33 -6.54
N LEU A 44 14.03 -7.60 -6.77
CA LEU A 44 14.39 -8.53 -5.71
C LEU A 44 15.70 -8.14 -5.01
N ALA A 45 16.71 -7.71 -5.76
CA ALA A 45 17.97 -7.25 -5.19
C ALA A 45 17.76 -6.04 -4.26
N VAL A 46 16.96 -5.06 -4.68
CA VAL A 46 16.63 -3.89 -3.85
C VAL A 46 15.87 -4.30 -2.58
N ILE A 47 14.91 -5.22 -2.69
CA ILE A 47 14.18 -5.77 -1.53
C ILE A 47 15.14 -6.45 -0.56
N ILE A 48 16.06 -7.29 -1.05
CA ILE A 48 17.02 -8.00 -0.22
C ILE A 48 17.92 -7.00 0.52
N VAL A 49 18.46 -6.00 -0.17
CA VAL A 49 19.31 -4.98 0.47
C VAL A 49 18.53 -4.19 1.52
N TYR A 50 17.28 -3.83 1.25
CA TYR A 50 16.41 -3.19 2.23
C TYR A 50 16.17 -4.07 3.46
N LEU A 51 15.87 -5.36 3.27
CA LEU A 51 15.66 -6.30 4.38
C LEU A 51 16.96 -6.54 5.18
N CYS A 52 18.11 -6.67 4.52
CA CYS A 52 19.41 -6.80 5.17
C CYS A 52 19.76 -5.57 6.00
N GLY A 53 19.51 -4.36 5.50
CA GLY A 53 19.78 -3.15 6.27
C GLY A 53 18.90 -3.00 7.51
N ARG A 54 17.73 -3.65 7.57
CA ARG A 54 16.90 -3.72 8.80
C ARG A 54 17.52 -4.60 9.88
N LEU A 55 18.53 -5.40 9.55
CA LEU A 55 19.29 -6.21 10.50
C LEU A 55 20.51 -5.45 11.05
N VAL A 56 20.91 -4.34 10.41
CA VAL A 56 22.07 -3.56 10.85
C VAL A 56 21.62 -2.60 11.97
N PRO A 57 22.11 -2.79 13.20
CA PRO A 57 21.69 -1.99 14.35
C PRO A 57 22.28 -0.58 14.32
N LEU A 58 21.56 0.37 14.92
CA LEU A 58 22.07 1.70 15.23
C LEU A 58 23.12 1.61 16.36
N PRO A 59 24.04 2.60 16.45
CA PRO A 59 24.96 2.73 17.58
C PRO A 59 24.20 3.15 18.85
N ILE A 60 23.55 2.17 19.49
CA ILE A 60 22.86 2.27 20.77
C ILE A 60 23.40 1.19 21.72
N THR A 61 23.20 1.34 23.03
CA THR A 61 23.57 0.26 23.97
C THR A 61 22.63 -0.93 23.79
N PHE A 62 23.19 -2.10 23.47
CA PHE A 62 22.48 -3.39 23.42
C PHE A 62 22.12 -3.93 24.81
N ALA A 63 21.63 -3.07 25.71
CA ALA A 63 20.84 -3.58 26.82
C ALA A 63 19.43 -3.73 26.24
N PRO A 64 18.96 -4.95 25.88
CA PRO A 64 17.54 -5.13 25.64
C PRO A 64 16.83 -4.63 26.91
N PRO A 65 15.99 -3.59 26.84
CA PRO A 65 15.20 -3.22 27.99
C PRO A 65 14.39 -4.45 28.37
N ASP A 66 14.18 -4.66 29.67
CA ASP A 66 13.05 -5.50 30.09
C ASP A 66 11.81 -4.97 29.35
N PRO A 67 11.18 -5.74 28.45
CA PRO A 67 9.97 -5.28 27.76
C PRO A 67 8.82 -5.05 28.75
N PHE A 68 8.98 -5.50 29.99
CA PHE A 68 8.08 -5.33 31.12
C PHE A 68 8.32 -4.07 31.98
N LYS A 69 9.42 -3.32 31.76
CA LYS A 69 9.74 -2.10 32.53
C LYS A 69 9.40 -0.79 31.81
N GLY A 70 9.21 -0.82 30.50
CA GLY A 70 8.70 0.33 29.77
C GLY A 70 7.16 0.31 29.75
N GLY A 71 6.51 1.48 29.88
CA GLY A 71 5.04 1.59 29.90
C GLY A 71 4.35 1.06 28.65
N ALA A 72 3.03 1.26 28.51
CA ALA A 72 2.19 0.69 27.44
C ALA A 72 2.79 0.83 26.02
N ILE A 73 3.51 1.92 25.75
CA ILE A 73 4.22 2.15 24.49
C ILE A 73 5.34 1.11 24.29
N MET A 74 6.18 0.84 25.29
CA MET A 74 7.24 -0.17 25.16
C MET A 74 6.67 -1.58 24.97
N HIS A 75 5.55 -1.89 25.63
CA HIS A 75 4.87 -3.17 25.45
C HIS A 75 4.35 -3.34 24.00
N LEU A 76 3.72 -2.29 23.44
CA LEU A 76 3.33 -2.24 22.03
C LEU A 76 4.52 -2.29 21.06
N TRP A 77 5.73 -1.92 21.52
CA TRP A 77 6.94 -1.91 20.71
C TRP A 77 7.72 -3.23 20.78
N ALA A 78 7.67 -3.92 21.91
CA ALA A 78 8.24 -5.24 22.14
C ALA A 78 7.42 -6.36 21.47
N SER A 79 6.10 -6.21 21.38
CA SER A 79 5.20 -7.15 20.70
C SER A 79 5.27 -7.11 19.16
N ALA A 80 6.25 -6.41 18.58
CA ALA A 80 6.42 -6.29 17.14
C ALA A 80 7.22 -7.49 16.55
N PRO A 81 6.87 -8.00 15.35
CA PRO A 81 7.47 -9.21 14.77
C PRO A 81 8.99 -9.21 14.55
N PHE A 82 9.61 -8.03 14.49
CA PHE A 82 11.06 -7.86 14.36
C PHE A 82 11.56 -6.81 15.36
N PRO A 83 11.96 -7.23 16.58
CA PRO A 83 12.47 -6.33 17.61
C PRO A 83 13.67 -5.51 17.10
N LEU A 84 14.60 -6.17 16.38
CA LEU A 84 15.81 -5.54 15.81
C LEU A 84 15.51 -4.50 14.72
N SER A 85 14.42 -4.65 13.96
CA SER A 85 14.13 -3.71 12.88
C SER A 85 13.82 -2.30 13.38
N ARG A 86 13.37 -2.16 14.63
CA ARG A 86 13.09 -0.88 15.29
C ARG A 86 14.35 -0.20 15.86
N TRP A 87 15.44 -0.94 15.97
CA TRP A 87 16.76 -0.47 16.41
C TRP A 87 17.78 -0.47 15.27
N SER A 88 17.31 -0.45 14.02
CA SER A 88 18.14 -0.59 12.82
C SER A 88 18.42 0.73 12.13
N ILE A 89 19.35 0.74 11.17
CA ILE A 89 19.59 1.91 10.29
C ILE A 89 18.28 2.35 9.61
N PHE A 90 17.38 1.42 9.31
CA PHE A 90 16.04 1.68 8.76
C PHE A 90 14.95 1.75 9.84
N ALA A 91 15.26 2.22 11.06
CA ALA A 91 14.28 2.30 12.16
C ALA A 91 13.06 3.19 11.84
N LEU A 92 13.24 4.25 11.05
CA LEU A 92 12.14 5.08 10.52
C LEU A 92 11.33 4.36 9.42
N GLY A 93 11.96 3.41 8.73
CA GLY A 93 11.40 2.70 7.59
C GLY A 93 10.87 3.65 6.51
N MET A 94 9.75 3.25 5.90
CA MET A 94 9.07 4.03 4.85
C MET A 94 8.11 5.09 5.42
N SER A 95 8.10 5.34 6.74
CA SER A 95 7.17 6.28 7.39
C SER A 95 7.29 7.72 6.88
N PRO A 96 8.49 8.34 6.80
CA PRO A 96 8.61 9.73 6.34
C PRO A 96 8.09 9.92 4.91
N LEU A 97 8.41 8.95 4.03
CA LEU A 97 7.89 8.86 2.66
C LEU A 97 6.36 8.77 2.65
N ALA A 98 5.79 7.85 3.42
CA ALA A 98 4.37 7.58 3.43
C ALA A 98 3.56 8.78 3.95
N VAL A 99 4.04 9.48 4.98
CA VAL A 99 3.39 10.69 5.51
C VAL A 99 3.33 11.80 4.46
N VAL A 100 4.46 12.13 3.83
CA VAL A 100 4.51 13.21 2.84
C VAL A 100 3.66 12.86 1.61
N LEU A 101 3.75 11.63 1.12
CA LEU A 101 2.95 11.21 -0.03
C LEU A 101 1.45 11.18 0.29
N SER A 102 1.05 10.77 1.50
CA SER A 102 -0.33 10.89 1.97
C SER A 102 -0.80 12.33 1.93
N PHE A 103 0.00 13.25 2.47
CA PHE A 103 -0.31 14.68 2.46
C PHE A 103 -0.57 15.20 1.04
N PHE A 104 0.31 14.88 0.09
CA PHE A 104 0.11 15.28 -1.30
C PHE A 104 -1.11 14.63 -1.94
N GLU A 105 -1.41 13.37 -1.62
CA GLU A 105 -2.58 12.70 -2.17
C GLU A 105 -3.89 13.32 -1.65
N LEU A 106 -3.93 13.68 -0.38
CA LEU A 106 -5.05 14.41 0.21
C LEU A 106 -5.17 15.81 -0.36
N ALA A 107 -4.06 16.54 -0.46
CA ALA A 107 -4.04 17.90 -1.01
C ALA A 107 -4.60 17.90 -2.44
N ARG A 108 -4.24 16.91 -3.26
CA ARG A 108 -4.80 16.72 -4.62
C ARG A 108 -6.29 16.39 -4.60
N SER A 109 -6.75 15.68 -3.57
CA SER A 109 -8.12 15.22 -3.43
C SER A 109 -9.08 16.28 -2.90
N PHE A 110 -8.61 17.18 -2.04
CA PHE A 110 -9.42 18.23 -1.40
C PHE A 110 -9.29 19.61 -2.05
N VAL A 111 -8.15 19.94 -2.69
CA VAL A 111 -7.85 21.31 -3.15
C VAL A 111 -7.75 21.37 -4.68
N PRO A 112 -8.76 21.94 -5.39
CA PRO A 112 -8.80 22.00 -6.86
C PRO A 112 -7.60 22.73 -7.53
N PRO A 113 -7.02 23.80 -6.95
CA PRO A 113 -5.81 24.45 -7.49
C PRO A 113 -4.57 23.54 -7.57
N PHE A 114 -4.28 22.75 -6.52
CA PHE A 114 -3.14 21.82 -6.52
C PHE A 114 -3.29 20.74 -7.58
N ARG A 115 -4.52 20.36 -7.90
CA ARG A 115 -4.83 19.42 -8.98
C ARG A 115 -4.48 19.98 -10.36
N ARG A 116 -4.74 21.27 -10.63
CA ARG A 116 -4.34 21.94 -11.90
C ARG A 116 -2.84 22.16 -12.01
N TRP A 117 -2.15 22.34 -10.88
CA TRP A 117 -0.68 22.43 -10.84
C TRP A 117 -0.01 21.12 -11.28
N THR A 118 -0.50 19.96 -10.85
CA THR A 118 0.07 18.68 -11.32
C THR A 118 -0.09 18.40 -12.82
N LEU A 119 -1.01 19.09 -13.50
CA LEU A 119 -1.28 18.90 -14.94
C LEU A 119 -0.38 19.78 -15.84
N LYS A 120 0.31 20.78 -15.28
CA LYS A 120 1.26 21.60 -16.04
C LYS A 120 2.65 20.96 -15.96
N GLU A 121 3.29 20.69 -17.09
CA GLU A 121 4.62 20.04 -17.15
C GLU A 121 5.65 20.73 -16.24
N ALA A 122 5.71 22.07 -16.26
CA ALA A 122 6.63 22.84 -15.43
C ALA A 122 6.38 22.68 -13.91
N ALA A 123 5.13 22.51 -13.48
CA ALA A 123 4.80 22.31 -12.07
C ALA A 123 4.94 20.85 -11.64
N ALA A 124 4.78 19.88 -12.55
CA ALA A 124 5.12 18.48 -12.32
C ALA A 124 6.62 18.29 -12.05
N VAL A 125 7.48 18.97 -12.84
CA VAL A 125 8.94 18.95 -12.62
C VAL A 125 9.30 19.53 -11.24
N ARG A 126 8.68 20.64 -10.83
CA ARG A 126 8.89 21.23 -9.50
C ARG A 126 8.47 20.29 -8.37
N LEU A 127 7.37 19.56 -8.52
CA LEU A 127 6.92 18.60 -7.52
C LEU A 127 7.86 17.40 -7.39
N ASN A 128 8.45 16.94 -8.49
CA ASN A 128 9.41 15.84 -8.46
C ASN A 128 10.68 16.18 -7.66
N VAL A 129 11.03 17.46 -7.55
CA VAL A 129 12.13 17.94 -6.69
C VAL A 129 11.65 18.24 -5.28
N ALA A 130 10.49 18.89 -5.13
CA ALA A 130 9.98 19.32 -3.84
C ALA A 130 9.58 18.16 -2.92
N ILE A 131 9.01 17.08 -3.47
CA ILE A 131 8.54 15.93 -2.68
C ILE A 131 9.71 15.24 -1.94
N PRO A 132 10.81 14.82 -2.61
CA PRO A 132 11.97 14.25 -1.93
C PRO A 132 12.57 15.18 -0.86
N VAL A 133 12.65 16.48 -1.13
CA VAL A 133 13.16 17.45 -0.15
C VAL A 133 12.27 17.51 1.08
N LEU A 134 10.95 17.56 0.90
CA LEU A 134 10.01 17.56 2.02
C LEU A 134 10.08 16.25 2.81
N ILE A 135 10.26 15.11 2.14
CA ILE A 135 10.47 13.82 2.80
C ILE A 135 11.70 13.87 3.70
N LEU A 136 12.83 14.43 3.24
CA LEU A 136 14.04 14.52 4.04
C LEU A 136 13.88 15.46 5.24
N ILE A 137 13.14 16.56 5.10
CA ILE A 137 12.79 17.45 6.21
C ILE A 137 11.94 16.70 7.25
N PHE A 138 10.93 15.95 6.81
CA PHE A 138 10.12 15.12 7.71
C PHE A 138 10.94 14.00 8.34
N ALA A 139 11.88 13.40 7.61
CA ALA A 139 12.78 12.38 8.14
C ALA A 139 13.68 12.95 9.23
N LEU A 140 14.18 14.18 9.07
CA LEU A 140 14.97 14.86 10.09
C LEU A 140 14.14 15.06 11.37
N ILE A 141 12.90 15.53 11.24
CA ILE A 141 12.00 15.72 12.38
C ILE A 141 11.69 14.39 13.07
N GLN A 142 11.32 13.34 12.30
CA GLN A 142 11.01 12.03 12.85
C GLN A 142 12.24 11.35 13.48
N ALA A 143 13.43 11.47 12.87
CA ALA A 143 14.68 10.94 13.42
C ALA A 143 15.02 11.61 14.75
N THR A 144 14.82 12.92 14.85
CA THR A 144 15.04 13.67 16.10
C THR A 144 14.07 13.22 17.18
N ALA A 145 12.78 13.09 16.86
CA ALA A 145 11.77 12.60 17.79
C ALA A 145 12.06 11.16 18.26
N GLN A 146 12.46 10.28 17.35
CA GLN A 146 12.83 8.90 17.67
C GLN A 146 14.07 8.84 18.56
N THR A 147 15.10 9.65 18.27
CA THR A 147 16.32 9.75 19.07
C THR A 147 16.00 10.23 20.49
N ALA A 148 15.11 11.22 20.64
CA ALA A 148 14.65 11.67 21.96
C ALA A 148 13.90 10.58 22.75
N ILE A 149 13.12 9.73 22.07
CA ILE A 149 12.47 8.56 22.69
C ILE A 149 13.52 7.54 23.13
N PHE A 150 14.56 7.31 22.32
CA PHE A 150 15.65 6.40 22.68
C PHE A 150 16.42 6.89 23.92
N GLU A 151 16.68 8.19 24.02
CA GLU A 151 17.31 8.75 25.21
C GLU A 151 16.46 8.59 26.46
N ARG A 152 15.17 8.94 26.40
CA ARG A 152 14.25 8.81 27.55
C ARG A 152 14.13 7.39 28.09
N ASN A 153 14.40 6.40 27.25
CA ASN A 153 14.33 4.98 27.62
C ASN A 153 15.70 4.37 27.92
N ASN A 154 16.74 5.19 28.13
CA ASN A 154 18.11 4.77 28.49
C ASN A 154 18.79 3.87 27.44
N PHE A 155 18.53 4.09 26.15
CA PHE A 155 19.22 3.36 25.06
C PHE A 155 20.59 3.95 24.69
N PHE A 156 20.97 5.08 25.28
CA PHE A 156 22.29 5.68 25.08
C PHE A 156 23.20 5.46 26.29
N PRO A 157 24.51 5.26 26.06
CA PRO A 157 25.50 5.33 27.13
C PRO A 157 25.45 6.70 27.81
N LYS A 158 25.64 6.73 29.13
CA LYS A 158 25.59 7.95 29.97
C LYS A 158 26.65 9.01 29.63
N ASP A 159 27.69 8.64 28.87
CA ASP A 159 28.91 9.44 28.77
C ASP A 159 29.10 10.11 27.38
N SER A 160 28.21 9.87 26.41
CA SER A 160 28.37 10.44 25.04
C SER A 160 27.04 10.75 24.34
N HIS A 161 26.26 11.67 24.92
CA HIS A 161 24.90 11.98 24.45
C HIS A 161 24.85 12.70 23.09
N TRP A 162 25.62 13.78 22.89
CA TRP A 162 25.43 14.65 21.72
C TRP A 162 25.91 14.04 20.40
N LEU A 163 27.06 13.34 20.40
CA LEU A 163 27.62 12.73 19.19
C LEU A 163 26.72 11.60 18.68
N LEU A 164 26.22 10.77 19.60
CA LEU A 164 25.30 9.67 19.27
C LEU A 164 23.96 10.18 18.75
N TRP A 165 23.48 11.30 19.29
CA TRP A 165 22.30 12.01 18.76
C TRP A 165 22.49 12.41 17.31
N VAL A 166 23.59 13.10 16.99
CA VAL A 166 23.90 13.55 15.62
C VAL A 166 24.04 12.35 14.69
N VAL A 167 24.75 11.30 15.11
CA VAL A 167 24.94 10.08 14.33
C VAL A 167 23.61 9.38 14.05
N ASN A 168 22.73 9.22 15.04
CA ASN A 168 21.44 8.57 14.84
C ASN A 168 20.52 9.38 13.93
N ILE A 169 20.48 10.70 14.11
CA ILE A 169 19.69 11.60 13.25
C ILE A 169 20.21 11.55 11.81
N ALA A 170 21.52 11.70 11.61
CA ALA A 170 22.14 11.64 10.29
C ALA A 170 21.92 10.28 9.63
N THR A 171 22.03 9.19 10.39
CA THR A 171 21.79 7.83 9.90
C THR A 171 20.35 7.64 9.45
N GLY A 172 19.36 8.10 10.23
CA GLY A 172 17.94 8.01 9.86
C GLY A 172 17.59 8.82 8.61
N VAL A 173 18.17 10.01 8.46
CA VAL A 173 18.00 10.85 7.26
C VAL A 173 18.68 10.23 6.04
N ALA A 174 19.91 9.75 6.18
CA ALA A 174 20.65 9.06 5.12
C ALA A 174 19.94 7.78 4.67
N ALA A 175 19.43 7.00 5.61
CA ALA A 175 18.63 5.81 5.34
C ALA A 175 17.37 6.17 4.54
N THR A 176 16.68 7.25 4.90
CA THR A 176 15.50 7.72 4.15
C THR A 176 15.88 8.18 2.73
N ALA A 177 16.99 8.89 2.56
CA ALA A 177 17.48 9.29 1.25
C ALA A 177 17.77 8.07 0.35
N LEU A 178 18.37 7.04 0.94
CA LEU A 178 18.63 5.77 0.27
C LEU A 178 17.33 5.03 -0.10
N LEU A 179 16.29 5.07 0.74
CA LEU A 179 14.96 4.51 0.41
C LEU A 179 14.28 5.24 -0.76
N ILE A 180 14.41 6.57 -0.84
CA ILE A 180 13.94 7.34 -2.00
C ILE A 180 14.68 6.87 -3.25
N TRP A 181 16.00 6.68 -3.16
CA TRP A 181 16.80 6.18 -4.28
C TRP A 181 16.39 4.76 -4.70
N PHE A 182 16.14 3.85 -3.76
CA PHE A 182 15.63 2.52 -4.03
C PHE A 182 14.26 2.54 -4.73
N CYS A 183 13.35 3.43 -4.33
CA CYS A 183 12.08 3.61 -5.02
C CYS A 183 12.31 3.97 -6.50
N ASN A 184 13.20 4.94 -6.77
CA ASN A 184 13.52 5.37 -8.13
C ASN A 184 14.17 4.25 -8.96
N ILE A 185 15.02 3.40 -8.36
CA ILE A 185 15.60 2.24 -9.05
C ILE A 185 14.51 1.26 -9.46
N ILE A 186 13.57 0.94 -8.56
CA ILE A 186 12.46 0.03 -8.87
C ILE A 186 11.55 0.63 -9.94
N ASP A 187 11.25 1.92 -9.85
CA ASP A 187 10.38 2.61 -10.82
C ASP A 187 11.01 2.66 -12.23
N GLN A 188 12.34 2.80 -12.33
CA GLN A 188 13.03 2.89 -13.62
C GLN A 188 13.40 1.53 -14.23
N TYR A 189 13.92 0.61 -13.41
CA TYR A 189 14.55 -0.63 -13.86
C TYR A 189 13.88 -1.89 -13.31
N GLY A 190 12.99 -1.74 -12.33
CA GLY A 190 12.28 -2.84 -11.69
C GLY A 190 10.88 -3.06 -12.25
N LEU A 191 10.06 -3.70 -11.43
CA LEU A 191 8.64 -3.94 -11.69
C LEU A 191 7.77 -3.07 -10.80
N GLY A 192 6.75 -2.47 -11.40
CA GLY A 192 5.67 -1.77 -10.70
C GLY A 192 6.08 -0.43 -10.08
N ASN A 193 5.50 -0.14 -8.91
CA ASN A 193 5.72 1.10 -8.16
C ASN A 193 6.59 0.81 -6.92
N GLY A 194 7.79 1.38 -6.91
CA GLY A 194 8.82 1.17 -5.89
C GLY A 194 8.38 1.56 -4.49
N PHE A 195 7.64 2.68 -4.35
CA PHE A 195 7.11 3.10 -3.05
C PHE A 195 6.20 2.04 -2.44
N TRP A 196 5.17 1.60 -3.17
CA TRP A 196 4.20 0.65 -2.63
C TRP A 196 4.81 -0.71 -2.32
N LEU A 197 5.75 -1.16 -3.15
CA LEU A 197 6.42 -2.43 -2.93
C LEU A 197 7.33 -2.40 -1.72
N LEU A 198 8.17 -1.37 -1.56
CA LEU A 198 9.03 -1.23 -0.38
C LEU A 198 8.24 -0.94 0.90
N PHE A 199 7.12 -0.21 0.79
CA PHE A 199 6.23 0.08 1.92
C PHE A 199 5.60 -1.20 2.50
N TYR A 200 5.17 -2.14 1.66
CA TYR A 200 4.53 -3.39 2.11
C TYR A 200 5.49 -4.57 2.28
N THR A 201 6.71 -4.50 1.74
CA THR A 201 7.71 -5.56 1.89
C THR A 201 7.90 -6.00 3.36
N PRO A 202 8.00 -5.10 4.37
CA PRO A 202 8.09 -5.50 5.76
C PRO A 202 6.88 -6.29 6.24
N ALA A 203 5.67 -5.86 5.87
CA ALA A 203 4.44 -6.54 6.24
C ALA A 203 4.36 -7.95 5.61
N LEU A 204 4.86 -8.11 4.38
CA LEU A 204 4.99 -9.42 3.73
C LEU A 204 6.02 -10.31 4.42
N ALA A 205 7.15 -9.73 4.85
CA ALA A 205 8.21 -10.44 5.57
C ALA A 205 7.80 -10.83 7.01
N ASN A 206 6.83 -10.13 7.61
CA ASN A 206 6.29 -10.42 8.96
C ASN A 206 5.33 -11.64 9.01
N LYS A 207 4.96 -12.21 7.85
CA LYS A 207 3.95 -13.29 7.75
C LYS A 207 4.24 -14.62 8.49
N PRO A 208 5.48 -15.05 8.82
CA PRO A 208 5.65 -16.25 9.66
C PRO A 208 4.91 -16.17 11.01
N PHE A 209 4.58 -14.97 11.52
CA PHE A 209 3.77 -14.82 12.73
C PHE A 209 2.29 -15.22 12.57
N ALA A 210 1.69 -15.07 11.39
CA ALA A 210 0.33 -15.56 11.14
C ALA A 210 0.29 -17.10 11.09
N ALA A 211 1.38 -17.71 10.62
CA ALA A 211 1.56 -19.16 10.64
C ALA A 211 1.83 -19.69 12.05
N GLN A 212 2.56 -18.94 12.89
CA GLN A 212 2.73 -19.26 14.31
C GLN A 212 1.40 -19.24 15.06
N TYR A 213 0.55 -18.24 14.81
CA TYR A 213 -0.78 -18.18 15.42
C TYR A 213 -1.70 -19.33 14.95
N LEU A 214 -1.65 -19.69 13.67
CA LEU A 214 -2.29 -20.92 13.18
C LEU A 214 -1.73 -22.17 13.90
N GLY A 215 -0.44 -22.19 14.20
CA GLY A 215 0.22 -23.22 15.01
C GLY A 215 -0.29 -23.27 16.45
N ASP A 216 -0.50 -22.12 17.09
CA ASP A 216 -1.03 -22.02 18.46
C ASP A 216 -2.50 -22.48 18.51
N LEU A 217 -3.31 -22.09 17.52
CA LEU A 217 -4.68 -22.58 17.34
C LEU A 217 -4.73 -24.10 17.10
N LEU A 218 -3.81 -24.63 16.30
CA LEU A 218 -3.66 -26.07 16.08
C LEU A 218 -3.31 -26.79 17.39
N GLY A 219 -2.49 -26.17 18.25
CA GLY A 219 -2.17 -26.68 19.58
C GLY A 219 -3.37 -26.70 20.54
N GLN A 220 -4.31 -25.75 20.40
CA GLN A 220 -5.55 -25.71 21.18
C GLN A 220 -6.65 -26.64 20.64
N GLN A 221 -6.41 -27.29 19.49
CA GLN A 221 -7.36 -28.18 18.79
C GLN A 221 -8.75 -27.58 18.50
N ASP A 222 -8.87 -26.25 18.43
CA ASP A 222 -10.13 -25.60 18.03
C ASP A 222 -10.29 -25.61 16.50
N TRP A 223 -10.68 -26.78 15.97
CA TRP A 223 -10.86 -26.99 14.54
C TRP A 223 -11.93 -26.10 13.92
N LYS A 224 -12.90 -25.65 14.73
CA LYS A 224 -13.96 -24.73 14.29
C LYS A 224 -13.40 -23.33 14.06
N ALA A 225 -12.59 -22.84 14.99
CA ALA A 225 -11.91 -21.55 14.85
C ALA A 225 -10.97 -21.53 13.65
N ILE A 226 -10.20 -22.61 13.45
CA ILE A 226 -9.28 -22.75 12.30
C ILE A 226 -10.05 -22.75 10.98
N ALA A 227 -11.08 -23.59 10.86
CA ALA A 227 -11.89 -23.67 9.64
C ALA A 227 -12.57 -22.33 9.31
N PHE A 228 -13.08 -21.64 10.33
CA PHE A 228 -13.67 -20.32 10.18
C PHE A 228 -12.65 -19.27 9.73
N PHE A 229 -11.45 -19.25 10.31
CA PHE A 229 -10.39 -18.32 9.93
C PHE A 229 -9.96 -18.51 8.48
N ILE A 230 -9.72 -19.76 8.06
CA ILE A 230 -9.36 -20.09 6.67
C ILE A 230 -10.49 -19.68 5.72
N ALA A 231 -11.74 -20.02 6.06
CA ALA A 231 -12.90 -19.65 5.24
C ALA A 231 -13.04 -18.13 5.11
N ALA A 232 -12.92 -17.37 6.20
CA ALA A 232 -12.99 -15.91 6.19
C ALA A 232 -11.89 -15.29 5.33
N PHE A 233 -10.65 -15.82 5.42
CA PHE A 233 -9.53 -15.37 4.60
C PHE A 233 -9.75 -15.64 3.11
N CYS A 234 -10.23 -16.84 2.76
CA CYS A 234 -10.59 -17.20 1.39
C CYS A 234 -11.70 -16.30 0.82
N VAL A 235 -12.75 -16.03 1.60
CA VAL A 235 -13.85 -15.13 1.20
C VAL A 235 -13.32 -13.71 0.98
N ALA A 236 -12.47 -13.19 1.87
CA ALA A 236 -11.87 -11.86 1.72
C ALA A 236 -11.06 -11.76 0.40
N ILE A 237 -10.23 -12.76 0.09
CA ILE A 237 -9.50 -12.82 -1.18
C ILE A 237 -10.46 -12.84 -2.37
N ALA A 238 -11.47 -13.72 -2.34
CA ALA A 238 -12.43 -13.85 -3.42
C ALA A 238 -13.17 -12.54 -3.69
N LEU A 239 -13.65 -11.86 -2.64
CA LEU A 239 -14.32 -10.57 -2.76
C LEU A 239 -13.41 -9.49 -3.37
N ILE A 240 -12.13 -9.42 -2.95
CA ILE A 240 -11.19 -8.45 -3.51
C ILE A 240 -10.91 -8.76 -4.99
N VAL A 241 -10.72 -10.04 -5.35
CA VAL A 241 -10.47 -10.44 -6.74
C VAL A 241 -11.68 -10.13 -7.63
N ILE A 242 -12.90 -10.40 -7.16
CA ILE A 242 -14.14 -10.07 -7.88
C ILE A 242 -14.25 -8.55 -8.07
N ALA A 243 -14.04 -7.76 -7.01
CA ALA A 243 -14.11 -6.30 -7.12
C ALA A 243 -12.99 -5.72 -8.00
N TRP A 244 -11.80 -6.31 -7.96
CA TRP A 244 -10.67 -5.93 -8.81
C TRP A 244 -10.98 -6.25 -10.29
N THR A 245 -11.44 -7.47 -10.60
CA THR A 245 -11.78 -7.86 -11.97
C THR A 245 -12.94 -7.06 -12.55
N ALA A 246 -13.94 -6.70 -11.74
CA ALA A 246 -15.02 -5.81 -12.15
C ALA A 246 -14.53 -4.40 -12.51
N THR A 247 -13.49 -3.92 -11.82
CA THR A 247 -12.95 -2.56 -11.98
C THR A 247 -11.86 -2.48 -13.06
N TYR A 248 -11.05 -3.53 -13.18
CA TYR A 248 -9.91 -3.60 -14.08
C TYR A 248 -10.37 -3.57 -15.54
N ARG A 249 -9.85 -2.60 -16.30
CA ARG A 249 -10.07 -2.51 -17.75
C ARG A 249 -8.72 -2.53 -18.47
N PRO A 250 -8.37 -3.62 -19.17
CA PRO A 250 -7.12 -3.66 -19.91
C PRO A 250 -7.15 -2.68 -21.09
N VAL A 251 -6.04 -1.99 -21.32
CA VAL A 251 -5.87 -1.14 -22.51
C VAL A 251 -5.80 -2.06 -23.73
N LYS A 252 -6.85 -2.09 -24.57
CA LYS A 252 -6.78 -2.76 -25.87
C LYS A 252 -5.84 -1.95 -26.78
N ARG A 253 -4.66 -2.49 -27.10
CA ARG A 253 -3.86 -2.02 -28.23
C ARG A 253 -4.55 -2.50 -29.50
N THR A 254 -5.41 -1.68 -30.09
CA THR A 254 -5.73 -1.86 -31.51
C THR A 254 -4.47 -1.53 -32.30
N GLY A 255 -3.95 -2.50 -33.05
CA GLY A 255 -2.83 -2.27 -33.94
C GLY A 255 -3.19 -1.18 -34.94
N LEU A 256 -2.43 -0.09 -34.95
CA LEU A 256 -2.53 0.88 -36.05
C LEU A 256 -1.75 0.31 -37.24
N ALA A 257 -2.38 0.34 -38.41
CA ALA A 257 -1.71 0.11 -39.69
C ALA A 257 -0.47 1.01 -39.81
N LEU A 258 0.60 0.46 -40.38
CA LEU A 258 1.88 1.14 -40.61
C LEU A 258 1.65 2.53 -41.26
N GLY A 259 2.25 3.57 -40.66
CA GLY A 259 2.53 4.82 -41.38
C GLY A 259 1.94 6.11 -40.82
N THR A 260 1.03 6.08 -39.83
CA THR A 260 0.57 7.32 -39.18
C THR A 260 1.25 7.52 -37.84
N ARG A 261 1.90 8.69 -37.66
CA ARG A 261 2.46 9.13 -36.36
C ARG A 261 1.40 8.90 -35.29
N PRO A 262 1.72 8.29 -34.15
CA PRO A 262 0.73 8.06 -33.11
C PRO A 262 0.23 9.42 -32.63
N LYS A 263 -0.96 9.83 -33.06
CA LYS A 263 -1.77 10.75 -32.25
C LYS A 263 -1.97 10.01 -30.94
N MET A 264 -1.25 10.44 -29.89
CA MET A 264 -1.52 10.02 -28.52
C MET A 264 -2.95 10.44 -28.22
N ASP A 265 -3.88 9.54 -28.50
CA ASP A 265 -5.27 9.73 -28.16
C ASP A 265 -5.33 9.76 -26.63
N ALA A 266 -5.65 10.93 -26.07
CA ALA A 266 -5.73 11.20 -24.63
C ALA A 266 -6.82 10.37 -23.91
N ARG A 267 -7.42 9.39 -24.60
CA ARG A 267 -8.50 8.49 -24.16
C ARG A 267 -8.01 7.17 -23.56
N ARG A 268 -6.70 6.99 -23.33
CA ARG A 268 -6.12 5.75 -22.81
C ARG A 268 -5.94 5.80 -21.30
N PHE A 269 -7.03 5.62 -20.55
CA PHE A 269 -6.96 5.45 -19.09
C PHE A 269 -7.07 3.98 -18.74
N GLU A 270 -5.96 3.41 -18.30
CA GLU A 270 -5.98 2.21 -17.48
C GLU A 270 -6.61 2.57 -16.13
N VAL A 271 -7.68 1.87 -15.77
CA VAL A 271 -8.31 2.02 -14.45
C VAL A 271 -7.84 0.84 -13.60
N THR A 272 -6.70 0.99 -12.93
CA THR A 272 -6.31 0.11 -11.82
C THR A 272 -6.97 0.60 -10.54
N PRO A 273 -7.42 -0.30 -9.64
CA PRO A 273 -7.88 0.10 -8.32
C PRO A 273 -6.80 0.91 -7.60
N ASP A 274 -7.22 2.05 -7.05
CA ASP A 274 -6.34 2.97 -6.35
C ASP A 274 -5.95 2.40 -4.98
N LEU A 275 -4.64 2.30 -4.74
CA LEU A 275 -4.07 1.82 -3.47
C LEU A 275 -4.22 2.88 -2.36
N TRP A 276 -4.39 4.16 -2.71
CA TRP A 276 -4.46 5.23 -1.72
C TRP A 276 -5.75 5.20 -0.90
N VAL A 277 -6.88 4.84 -1.49
CA VAL A 277 -8.18 4.81 -0.78
C VAL A 277 -8.16 3.86 0.43
N PRO A 278 -7.84 2.56 0.29
CA PRO A 278 -7.78 1.65 1.43
C PRO A 278 -6.69 2.02 2.44
N TYR A 279 -5.56 2.57 1.96
CA TYR A 279 -4.46 2.99 2.81
C TYR A 279 -4.81 4.22 3.68
N LEU A 280 -5.31 5.29 3.07
CA LEU A 280 -5.67 6.52 3.79
C LEU A 280 -6.82 6.25 4.76
N ALA A 281 -7.78 5.41 4.40
CA ALA A 281 -8.89 5.06 5.27
C ALA A 281 -8.45 4.30 6.54
N GLN A 282 -7.28 3.67 6.54
CA GLN A 282 -6.68 3.05 7.72
C GLN A 282 -5.85 4.04 8.55
N VAL A 283 -4.97 4.80 7.88
CA VAL A 283 -4.00 5.67 8.58
C VAL A 283 -4.68 6.86 9.25
N PHE A 284 -5.73 7.42 8.63
CA PHE A 284 -6.43 8.59 9.16
C PHE A 284 -7.08 8.37 10.53
N PRO A 285 -7.92 7.34 10.72
CA PRO A 285 -8.49 7.04 12.04
C PRO A 285 -7.41 6.88 13.12
N GLY A 286 -6.37 6.10 12.83
CA GLY A 286 -5.33 5.79 13.81
C GLY A 286 -4.53 7.03 14.21
N THR A 287 -4.12 7.84 13.23
CA THR A 287 -3.39 9.08 13.48
C THR A 287 -4.25 10.12 14.20
N LEU A 288 -5.53 10.25 13.83
CA LEU A 288 -6.47 11.16 14.50
C LEU A 288 -6.70 10.76 15.96
N LEU A 289 -6.97 9.48 16.23
CA LEU A 289 -7.16 8.98 17.59
C LEU A 289 -5.87 9.12 18.43
N THR A 290 -4.71 8.85 17.84
CA THR A 290 -3.42 9.03 18.50
C THR A 290 -3.16 10.50 18.83
N LEU A 291 -3.45 11.41 17.90
CA LEU A 291 -3.33 12.85 18.12
C LEU A 291 -4.27 13.32 19.24
N LEU A 292 -5.53 12.87 19.25
CA LEU A 292 -6.46 13.17 20.33
C LEU A 292 -5.94 12.64 21.67
N TYR A 293 -5.38 11.42 21.70
CA TYR A 293 -4.77 10.86 22.90
C TYR A 293 -3.58 11.70 23.40
N TYR A 294 -2.76 12.26 22.50
CA TYR A 294 -1.69 13.18 22.91
C TYR A 294 -2.21 14.51 23.49
N ILE A 295 -3.35 15.01 23.01
CA ILE A 295 -3.93 16.28 23.48
C ILE A 295 -4.65 16.09 24.83
N PHE A 296 -5.42 15.01 24.96
CA PHE A 296 -6.33 14.79 26.10
C PHE A 296 -5.84 13.74 27.11
N GLY A 297 -4.74 13.04 26.82
CA GLY A 297 -4.15 12.03 27.69
C GLY A 297 -5.04 10.80 27.89
N SER A 298 -4.86 10.13 29.03
CA SER A 298 -5.63 8.93 29.41
C SER A 298 -7.12 9.20 29.65
N ALA A 299 -7.49 10.44 29.96
CA ALA A 299 -8.90 10.82 30.16
C ALA A 299 -9.75 10.57 28.91
N LEU A 300 -9.17 10.77 27.71
CA LEU A 300 -9.84 10.42 26.46
C LEU A 300 -10.06 8.92 26.32
N PHE A 301 -9.07 8.11 26.68
CA PHE A 301 -9.17 6.66 26.59
C PHE A 301 -10.25 6.13 27.54
N GLU A 302 -10.28 6.62 28.78
CA GLU A 302 -11.33 6.30 29.75
C GLU A 302 -12.72 6.77 29.29
N PHE A 303 -12.80 7.99 28.75
CA PHE A 303 -14.04 8.53 28.20
C PHE A 303 -14.57 7.69 27.04
N ILE A 304 -13.73 7.33 26.08
CA ILE A 304 -14.11 6.50 24.93
C ILE A 304 -14.60 5.13 25.42
N ASN A 305 -13.80 4.46 26.26
CA ASN A 305 -14.12 3.12 26.77
C ASN A 305 -15.37 3.06 27.65
N ARG A 306 -15.86 4.20 28.16
CA ARG A 306 -17.16 4.28 28.85
C ARG A 306 -18.34 4.00 27.91
N PHE A 307 -18.21 4.36 26.63
CA PHE A 307 -19.28 4.20 25.64
C PHE A 307 -19.03 3.02 24.70
N MET A 308 -17.78 2.81 24.29
CA MET A 308 -17.42 1.78 23.33
C MET A 308 -15.94 1.44 23.40
N SER A 309 -15.55 0.24 22.96
CA SER A 309 -14.13 -0.09 22.89
C SER A 309 -13.42 0.80 21.87
N PHE A 310 -12.14 1.10 22.14
CA PHE A 310 -11.30 1.84 21.21
C PHE A 310 -11.20 1.17 19.83
N GLY A 311 -11.22 -0.17 19.79
CA GLY A 311 -11.24 -0.95 18.55
C GLY A 311 -12.51 -0.73 17.73
N THR A 312 -13.68 -0.70 18.38
CA THR A 312 -14.96 -0.41 17.71
C THR A 312 -15.00 1.04 17.19
N LEU A 313 -14.50 2.01 17.96
CA LEU A 313 -14.42 3.40 17.47
C LEU A 313 -13.50 3.51 16.24
N TYR A 314 -12.34 2.87 16.30
CA TYR A 314 -11.40 2.84 15.18
C TYR A 314 -12.01 2.20 13.92
N SER A 315 -12.76 1.10 14.06
CA SER A 315 -13.42 0.43 12.93
C SER A 315 -14.52 1.30 12.32
N MET A 316 -15.35 1.96 13.14
CA MET A 316 -16.38 2.89 12.68
C MET A 316 -15.79 4.09 11.94
N MET A 317 -14.72 4.68 12.48
CA MET A 317 -14.00 5.75 11.81
C MET A 317 -13.39 5.27 10.49
N SER A 318 -12.81 4.07 10.46
CA SER A 318 -12.25 3.48 9.23
C SER A 318 -13.31 3.33 8.15
N ILE A 319 -14.49 2.79 8.48
CA ILE A 319 -15.63 2.68 7.56
C ILE A 319 -16.06 4.06 7.04
N PHE A 320 -16.17 5.05 7.94
CA PHE A 320 -16.49 6.42 7.55
C PHE A 320 -15.46 6.99 6.56
N PHE A 321 -14.16 6.84 6.82
CA PHE A 321 -13.12 7.33 5.93
C PHE A 321 -13.05 6.56 4.61
N ILE A 322 -13.37 5.25 4.58
CA ILE A 322 -13.54 4.50 3.32
C ILE A 322 -14.58 5.21 2.43
N LEU A 323 -15.75 5.55 2.98
CA LEU A 323 -16.80 6.23 2.23
C LEU A 323 -16.37 7.62 1.74
N VAL A 324 -15.70 8.40 2.60
CA VAL A 324 -15.20 9.74 2.26
C VAL A 324 -14.17 9.67 1.14
N PHE A 325 -13.12 8.86 1.30
CA PHE A 325 -12.04 8.77 0.30
C PHE A 325 -12.52 8.15 -1.01
N THR A 326 -13.43 7.18 -0.97
CA THR A 326 -14.06 6.62 -2.17
C THR A 326 -14.83 7.70 -2.93
N ARG A 327 -15.62 8.51 -2.24
CA ARG A 327 -16.38 9.61 -2.85
C ARG A 327 -15.46 10.66 -3.46
N LEU A 328 -14.36 11.00 -2.78
CA LEU A 328 -13.39 11.95 -3.30
C LEU A 328 -12.64 11.39 -4.53
N HIS A 329 -12.25 10.11 -4.49
CA HIS A 329 -11.64 9.41 -5.62
C HIS A 329 -12.60 9.40 -6.83
N GLN A 330 -13.89 9.14 -6.61
CA GLN A 330 -14.90 9.21 -7.66
C GLN A 330 -14.98 10.60 -8.30
N ARG A 331 -14.99 11.67 -7.50
CA ARG A 331 -14.98 13.06 -8.02
C ARG A 331 -13.75 13.35 -8.87
N LYS A 332 -12.58 12.89 -8.39
CA LYS A 332 -11.31 13.00 -9.13
C LYS A 332 -11.37 12.27 -10.47
N THR A 333 -11.94 11.08 -10.51
CA THR A 333 -12.04 10.28 -11.74
C THR A 333 -13.11 10.82 -12.70
N ALA A 334 -14.24 11.30 -12.18
CA ALA A 334 -15.35 11.84 -12.99
C ALA A 334 -14.95 13.08 -13.80
N GLU A 335 -14.22 14.02 -13.19
CA GLU A 335 -13.74 15.22 -13.90
C GLU A 335 -12.66 14.91 -14.94
N LYS A 336 -11.87 13.84 -14.76
CA LYS A 336 -10.84 13.43 -15.72
C LYS A 336 -11.44 12.72 -16.95
N SER A 337 -12.66 12.21 -16.82
CA SER A 337 -13.31 11.35 -17.81
C SER A 337 -14.77 11.77 -18.04
N ALA A 338 -14.98 12.94 -18.64
CA ALA A 338 -16.31 13.45 -19.00
C ALA A 338 -17.07 12.59 -20.04
N SER A 339 -16.48 11.49 -20.56
CA SER A 339 -17.09 10.63 -21.59
C SER A 339 -17.36 9.17 -21.16
N VAL A 340 -17.20 8.80 -19.88
CA VAL A 340 -17.41 7.41 -19.40
C VAL A 340 -18.19 7.45 -18.07
N SER A 341 -19.48 7.79 -18.15
CA SER A 341 -20.20 8.44 -17.04
C SER A 341 -21.16 7.59 -16.19
N SER A 342 -21.17 6.25 -16.25
CA SER A 342 -22.06 5.47 -15.34
C SER A 342 -21.45 4.19 -14.77
N LEU A 343 -20.77 3.38 -15.58
CA LEU A 343 -20.16 2.13 -15.08
C LEU A 343 -18.93 2.35 -14.16
N SER A 344 -18.31 3.53 -14.18
CA SER A 344 -17.13 3.83 -13.34
C SER A 344 -17.52 4.06 -11.88
N ALA A 345 -18.69 4.64 -11.62
CA ALA A 345 -19.17 4.92 -10.26
C ALA A 345 -19.52 3.63 -9.51
N PHE A 346 -20.29 2.74 -10.15
CA PHE A 346 -20.70 1.47 -9.55
C PHE A 346 -19.50 0.63 -9.11
N ASN A 347 -18.50 0.48 -9.98
CA ASN A 347 -17.30 -0.31 -9.67
C ASN A 347 -16.50 0.26 -8.49
N VAL A 348 -16.38 1.59 -8.40
CA VAL A 348 -15.69 2.26 -7.28
C VAL A 348 -16.43 2.03 -5.96
N TRP A 349 -17.76 2.10 -5.97
CA TRP A 349 -18.58 1.82 -4.78
C TRP A 349 -18.64 0.33 -4.41
N LEU A 350 -18.62 -0.57 -5.39
CA LEU A 350 -18.49 -2.01 -5.16
C LEU A 350 -17.17 -2.32 -4.43
N PHE A 351 -16.09 -1.66 -4.82
CA PHE A 351 -14.79 -1.80 -4.17
C PHE A 351 -14.82 -1.30 -2.73
N ALA A 352 -15.45 -0.16 -2.47
CA ALA A 352 -15.63 0.37 -1.12
C ALA A 352 -16.47 -0.55 -0.24
N LEU A 353 -17.53 -1.14 -0.80
CA LEU A 353 -18.37 -2.11 -0.09
C LEU A 353 -17.57 -3.35 0.32
N VAL A 354 -16.75 -3.89 -0.58
CA VAL A 354 -15.84 -5.01 -0.25
C VAL A 354 -14.86 -4.63 0.85
N GLN A 355 -14.30 -3.42 0.82
CA GLN A 355 -13.42 -2.94 1.89
C GLN A 355 -14.14 -2.87 3.24
N ILE A 356 -15.37 -2.34 3.27
CA ILE A 356 -16.17 -2.26 4.49
C ILE A 356 -16.46 -3.66 5.06
N ILE A 357 -16.83 -4.63 4.21
CA ILE A 357 -17.06 -6.02 4.62
C ILE A 357 -15.80 -6.61 5.26
N ILE A 358 -14.63 -6.39 4.66
CA ILE A 358 -13.37 -6.94 5.16
C ILE A 358 -12.96 -6.27 6.47
N PHE A 359 -13.09 -4.94 6.57
CA PHE A 359 -12.77 -4.22 7.80
C PHE A 359 -13.68 -4.66 8.95
N ALA A 360 -15.01 -4.67 8.74
CA ALA A 360 -15.96 -5.11 9.75
C ALA A 360 -15.71 -6.58 10.13
N GLY A 361 -15.55 -7.46 9.13
CA GLY A 361 -15.32 -8.88 9.33
C GLY A 361 -14.06 -9.16 10.15
N VAL A 362 -12.91 -8.59 9.78
CA VAL A 362 -11.66 -8.80 10.52
C VAL A 362 -11.77 -8.28 11.95
N THR A 363 -12.37 -7.11 12.16
CA THR A 363 -12.51 -6.57 13.53
C THR A 363 -13.38 -7.46 14.41
N MET A 364 -14.47 -8.04 13.87
CA MET A 364 -15.30 -8.99 14.62
C MET A 364 -14.54 -10.28 14.95
N ILE A 365 -13.64 -10.74 14.06
CA ILE A 365 -12.81 -11.92 14.30
C ILE A 365 -11.76 -11.62 15.38
N GLU A 366 -11.10 -10.46 15.30
CA GLU A 366 -10.11 -10.01 16.29
C GLU A 366 -10.73 -9.91 17.69
N ASP A 367 -11.91 -9.27 17.80
CA ASP A 367 -12.63 -9.14 19.07
C ASP A 367 -13.10 -10.50 19.62
N ARG A 368 -13.57 -11.41 18.75
CA ARG A 368 -14.11 -12.72 19.16
C ARG A 368 -13.03 -13.68 19.66
N TYR A 369 -11.86 -13.67 19.02
CA TYR A 369 -10.78 -14.62 19.30
C TYR A 369 -9.59 -13.98 20.04
N SER A 370 -9.72 -12.72 20.47
CA SER A 370 -8.65 -11.95 21.13
C SER A 370 -7.33 -12.01 20.35
N LEU A 371 -7.43 -11.90 19.02
CA LEU A 371 -6.26 -12.01 18.16
C LEU A 371 -5.33 -10.83 18.39
N PRO A 372 -4.02 -11.04 18.52
CA PRO A 372 -3.09 -9.94 18.34
C PRO A 372 -3.30 -9.33 16.95
N HIS A 373 -3.28 -8.00 16.83
CA HIS A 373 -3.49 -7.23 15.58
C HIS A 373 -2.35 -7.42 14.54
N ILE A 374 -1.96 -8.67 14.27
CA ILE A 374 -0.84 -9.06 13.41
C ILE A 374 -1.16 -8.73 11.95
N LEU A 375 -2.42 -8.85 11.53
CA LEU A 375 -2.88 -8.61 10.15
C LEU A 375 -4.00 -7.58 10.13
N SER A 376 -3.64 -6.30 10.16
CA SER A 376 -4.63 -5.23 9.99
C SER A 376 -5.45 -5.43 8.70
N PRO A 377 -6.78 -5.26 8.71
CA PRO A 377 -7.64 -5.51 7.55
C PRO A 377 -7.19 -4.76 6.28
N ALA A 378 -6.68 -3.55 6.45
CA ALA A 378 -6.14 -2.75 5.36
C ALA A 378 -4.92 -3.40 4.71
N SER A 379 -4.03 -4.00 5.50
CA SER A 379 -2.83 -4.66 4.98
C SER A 379 -3.19 -5.84 4.07
N ILE A 380 -4.24 -6.60 4.42
CA ILE A 380 -4.77 -7.69 3.60
C ILE A 380 -5.26 -7.14 2.25
N VAL A 381 -6.14 -6.12 2.30
CA VAL A 381 -6.68 -5.46 1.11
C VAL A 381 -5.55 -4.94 0.21
N LEU A 382 -4.62 -4.20 0.78
CA LEU A 382 -3.51 -3.58 0.05
C LEU A 382 -2.56 -4.59 -0.56
N ILE A 383 -2.18 -5.65 0.17
CA ILE A 383 -1.33 -6.72 -0.34
C ILE A 383 -1.98 -7.42 -1.54
N ILE A 384 -3.28 -7.72 -1.45
CA ILE A 384 -3.99 -8.41 -2.53
C ILE A 384 -4.10 -7.49 -3.75
N ILE A 385 -4.48 -6.22 -3.57
CA ILE A 385 -4.54 -5.24 -4.67
C ILE A 385 -3.17 -5.05 -5.30
N LEU A 386 -2.12 -4.93 -4.48
CA LEU A 386 -0.75 -4.79 -4.96
C LEU A 386 -0.39 -6.00 -5.82
N THR A 387 -0.63 -7.22 -5.33
CA THR A 387 -0.36 -8.46 -6.08
C THR A 387 -1.10 -8.49 -7.42
N LEU A 388 -2.38 -8.11 -7.44
CA LEU A 388 -3.20 -8.08 -8.65
C LEU A 388 -2.74 -6.99 -9.64
N ASN A 389 -2.39 -5.79 -9.14
CA ASN A 389 -1.87 -4.70 -9.96
C ASN A 389 -0.52 -5.08 -10.58
N TYR A 390 0.36 -5.72 -9.82
CA TYR A 390 1.65 -6.21 -10.31
C TYR A 390 1.47 -7.31 -11.35
N ARG A 391 0.53 -8.23 -11.15
CA ARG A 391 0.16 -9.23 -12.17
C ARG A 391 -0.27 -8.56 -13.48
N ALA A 392 -1.09 -7.50 -13.41
CA ALA A 392 -1.52 -6.78 -14.60
C ALA A 392 -0.37 -6.07 -15.33
N VAL A 393 0.61 -5.53 -14.60
CA VAL A 393 1.85 -4.97 -15.15
C VAL A 393 2.71 -6.08 -15.78
N PHE A 394 2.80 -7.23 -15.11
CA PHE A 394 3.62 -8.36 -15.49
C PHE A 394 3.13 -9.10 -16.75
N LEU A 395 1.81 -9.17 -16.95
CA LEU A 395 1.22 -9.69 -18.20
C LEU A 395 1.45 -8.78 -19.43
N ARG A 396 2.06 -7.60 -19.26
CA ARG A 396 2.30 -6.63 -20.34
C ARG A 396 3.76 -6.49 -20.77
N SER A 397 4.70 -6.82 -19.89
CA SER A 397 6.15 -6.79 -20.16
C SER A 397 6.60 -8.07 -20.86
#